data_AF-A0A556N789-F1
#
_entry.id   AF-A0A556N789-F1
#
_cell.length_a   1.000
_cell.length_b   1.000
_cell.length_c   1.000
_cell.angle_alpha   90.00
_cell.angle_beta   90.00
_cell.angle_gamma   90.00
#
_symmetry.space_group_name_H-M   'P 1'
#
loop_
_entity.id
_entity.type
_entity.pdbx_description
1 polymer ?
#
loop_
_entity_poly.entity_id
_entity_poly.type
_entity_poly.pdbx_seq_one_letter_code
_entity_poly.pdbx_strand_id
1 'polypeptide(L)'
;MKIIGKCSLKLIILQCLSLSLFEVVFFRFHTFLNADLYECLIRSKGDPSTGCLEQFMGTDVTIGQVMSQMFYSLFYGFCFGVVSVIVINLIRKKSVWNTVSVVLLYLILFFTGAFKNRILDSLIYSFGRLFSEKIGISNLITSQVALLIALVLLWLSVKEKERVYKN
;
A
#
# COMPACT_ATOMS: atom_id res chain seq x y z
N MET A 1 -36.15 -5.83 -13.21
CA MET A 1 -34.69 -5.62 -13.22
C MET A 1 -34.34 -4.31 -12.49
N LYS A 2 -33.98 -4.38 -11.20
CA LYS A 2 -33.35 -3.26 -10.44
C LYS A 2 -31.93 -3.68 -10.07
N ILE A 3 -31.10 -3.98 -11.07
CA ILE A 3 -29.72 -4.50 -10.88
C ILE A 3 -28.68 -3.37 -10.94
N ILE A 4 -29.07 -2.14 -11.25
CA ILE A 4 -28.22 -0.95 -11.10
C ILE A 4 -28.25 -0.53 -9.61
N GLY A 5 -27.73 -1.42 -8.76
CA GLY A 5 -27.85 -1.35 -7.31
C GLY A 5 -26.74 -0.54 -6.65
N LYS A 6 -26.98 0.76 -6.49
CA LYS A 6 -26.38 1.62 -5.45
C LYS A 6 -24.85 1.55 -5.33
N CYS A 7 -24.16 1.86 -6.42
CA CYS A 7 -22.73 2.14 -6.39
C CYS A 7 -22.52 3.54 -5.80
N SER A 8 -22.02 3.63 -4.56
CA SER A 8 -21.73 4.91 -3.90
C SER A 8 -20.28 5.31 -4.16
N LEU A 9 -20.07 6.43 -4.86
CA LEU A 9 -18.73 6.95 -5.15
C LEU A 9 -17.89 7.11 -3.88
N LYS A 10 -18.50 7.60 -2.80
CA LYS A 10 -17.84 7.75 -1.49
C LYS A 10 -17.32 6.41 -0.93
N LEU A 11 -18.08 5.34 -1.09
CA LEU A 11 -17.65 3.99 -0.69
C LEU A 11 -16.46 3.53 -1.53
N ILE A 12 -16.52 3.74 -2.85
CA ILE A 12 -15.44 3.37 -3.77
C ILE A 12 -14.15 4.12 -3.39
N ILE A 13 -14.24 5.43 -3.15
CA ILE A 13 -13.09 6.27 -2.75
C ILE A 13 -12.46 5.75 -1.45
N LEU A 14 -13.26 5.46 -0.43
CA LEU A 14 -12.75 4.93 0.85
C LEU A 14 -12.02 3.59 0.67
N GLN A 15 -12.55 2.69 -0.17
CA GLN A 15 -11.93 1.40 -0.43
C GLN A 15 -10.64 1.56 -1.24
N CYS A 16 -10.63 2.39 -2.28
CA CYS A 16 -9.41 2.70 -3.04
C CYS A 16 -8.32 3.34 -2.17
N LEU A 17 -8.67 4.30 -1.30
CA LEU A 17 -7.71 4.93 -0.41
C LEU A 17 -7.11 3.93 0.59
N SER A 18 -7.94 3.01 1.10
CA SER A 18 -7.45 1.93 1.96
C SER A 18 -6.48 1.00 1.23
N LEU A 19 -6.74 0.66 -0.04
CA LEU A 19 -5.86 -0.16 -0.86
C LEU A 19 -4.49 0.52 -1.06
N SER A 20 -4.48 1.82 -1.37
CA SER A 20 -3.24 2.58 -1.51
C SER A 20 -2.43 2.63 -0.22
N LEU A 21 -3.09 2.67 0.94
CA LEU A 21 -2.37 2.61 2.22
C LEU A 21 -1.79 1.23 2.48
N PHE A 22 -2.47 0.13 2.11
CA PHE A 22 -1.87 -1.20 2.22
C PHE A 22 -0.60 -1.33 1.38
N GLU A 23 -0.57 -0.76 0.18
CA GLU A 23 0.64 -0.68 -0.65
C GLU A 23 1.80 0.01 0.10
N VAL A 24 1.53 1.17 0.72
CA VAL A 24 2.51 1.89 1.56
C VAL A 24 2.96 1.04 2.75
N VAL A 25 2.04 0.37 3.45
CA VAL A 25 2.36 -0.51 4.59
C VAL A 25 3.37 -1.56 4.19
N PHE A 26 3.12 -2.28 3.10
CA PHE A 26 4.01 -3.35 2.65
C PHE A 26 5.37 -2.83 2.21
N PHE A 27 5.40 -1.75 1.43
CA PHE A 27 6.65 -1.14 1.00
C PHE A 27 7.53 -0.70 2.19
N ARG A 28 6.92 -0.05 3.18
CA ARG A 28 7.62 0.46 4.37
C ARG A 28 8.03 -0.67 5.31
N PHE A 29 7.19 -1.68 5.48
CA PHE A 29 7.54 -2.85 6.28
C PHE A 29 8.68 -3.66 5.64
N HIS A 30 8.67 -3.83 4.31
CA HIS A 30 9.80 -4.42 3.58
C HIS A 30 11.10 -3.62 3.76
N THR A 31 10.99 -2.28 3.72
CA THR A 31 12.13 -1.38 3.96
C THR A 31 12.66 -1.52 5.39
N PHE A 32 11.77 -1.69 6.38
CA PHE A 32 12.14 -1.96 7.77
C PHE A 32 12.88 -3.30 7.92
N LEU A 33 12.39 -4.38 7.30
CA LEU A 33 13.04 -5.70 7.36
C LEU A 33 14.47 -5.68 6.79
N ASN A 34 14.75 -4.76 5.86
CA ASN A 34 16.05 -4.58 5.23
C ASN A 34 16.70 -3.24 5.63
N ALA A 35 16.40 -2.71 6.82
CA ALA A 35 16.77 -1.35 7.20
C ALA A 35 18.28 -1.06 7.12
N ASP A 36 19.11 -1.99 7.57
CA ASP A 36 20.57 -1.85 7.56
C ASP A 36 21.10 -1.69 6.13
N LEU A 37 20.51 -2.44 5.21
CA LEU A 37 20.85 -2.42 3.79
C LEU A 37 20.45 -1.09 3.13
N TYR A 38 19.24 -0.59 3.42
CA TYR A 38 18.80 0.73 2.96
C TYR A 38 19.62 1.87 3.58
N GLU A 39 20.03 1.74 4.84
CA GLU A 39 20.88 2.72 5.52
C GLU A 39 22.31 2.73 4.93
N CYS A 40 22.85 1.57 4.60
CA CYS A 40 24.13 1.41 3.87
C CYS A 40 24.07 2.14 2.53
N LEU A 41 23.03 1.90 1.72
CA LEU A 41 22.84 2.55 0.41
C LEU A 41 22.72 4.07 0.49
N ILE A 42 21.98 4.58 1.49
CA ILE A 42 21.79 6.03 1.66
C ILE A 42 23.11 6.69 2.08
N ARG A 43 23.86 6.07 3.00
CA ARG A 43 25.15 6.59 3.47
C ARG A 43 26.22 6.54 2.39
N SER A 44 26.25 5.48 1.58
CA SER A 44 27.18 5.36 0.47
C SER A 44 26.81 6.20 -0.75
N LYS A 45 25.65 6.87 -0.77
CA LYS A 45 25.09 7.54 -1.96
C LYS A 45 25.01 6.62 -3.18
N GLY A 46 24.89 5.32 -2.98
CA GLY A 46 24.92 4.32 -4.05
C GLY A 46 26.32 4.09 -4.65
N ASP A 47 27.40 4.46 -3.95
CA ASP A 47 28.76 4.18 -4.38
C ASP A 47 29.03 2.66 -4.38
N PRO A 48 29.30 2.06 -5.56
CA PRO A 48 29.53 0.63 -5.70
C PRO A 48 30.76 0.13 -4.92
N SER A 49 31.73 1.00 -4.61
CA SER A 49 32.97 0.62 -3.91
C SER A 49 32.77 0.21 -2.44
N THR A 50 31.62 0.55 -1.85
CA THR A 50 31.33 0.29 -0.43
C THR A 50 30.79 -1.12 -0.15
N GLY A 51 30.54 -1.92 -1.19
CA GLY A 51 29.93 -3.25 -1.07
C GLY A 51 28.45 -3.24 -0.64
N CYS A 52 27.91 -2.12 -0.13
CA CYS A 52 26.49 -1.94 0.18
C CYS A 52 25.60 -2.23 -1.04
N LEU A 53 26.06 -1.82 -2.21
CA LEU A 53 25.38 -2.04 -3.46
C LEU A 53 25.39 -3.53 -3.81
N GLU A 54 26.52 -4.23 -3.68
CA GLU A 54 26.63 -5.69 -3.89
C GLU A 54 25.86 -6.51 -2.87
N GLN A 55 25.72 -6.01 -1.64
CA GLN A 55 24.94 -6.65 -0.59
C GLN A 55 23.43 -6.46 -0.81
N PHE A 56 23.03 -5.30 -1.37
CA PHE A 56 21.66 -5.05 -1.82
C PHE A 56 21.35 -5.75 -3.14
N MET A 57 22.37 -5.88 -3.99
CA MET A 57 22.37 -6.53 -5.29
C MET A 57 23.01 -7.93 -5.23
N GLY A 58 22.92 -8.65 -4.10
CA GLY A 58 23.53 -9.96 -3.84
C GLY A 58 24.47 -10.53 -4.93
N THR A 59 25.70 -10.03 -5.04
CA THR A 59 26.80 -10.45 -5.95
C THR A 59 26.53 -10.72 -7.45
N ASP A 60 25.30 -10.82 -7.93
CA ASP A 60 24.92 -11.11 -9.33
C ASP A 60 23.58 -10.46 -9.73
N VAL A 61 23.14 -9.44 -8.98
CA VAL A 61 21.77 -8.93 -9.13
C VAL A 61 21.74 -7.74 -10.09
N THR A 62 21.20 -7.95 -11.28
CA THR A 62 21.03 -6.89 -12.29
C THR A 62 20.04 -5.81 -11.82
N ILE A 63 20.11 -4.60 -12.39
CA ILE A 63 19.12 -3.51 -12.17
C ILE A 63 17.66 -4.03 -12.29
N GLY A 64 17.44 -5.04 -13.14
CA GLY A 64 16.16 -5.70 -13.32
C GLY A 64 15.62 -6.38 -12.05
N GLN A 65 16.47 -6.97 -11.21
CA GLN A 65 16.04 -7.63 -9.97
C GLN A 65 15.79 -6.64 -8.82
N VAL A 66 16.53 -5.52 -8.75
CA VAL A 66 16.20 -4.43 -7.81
C VAL A 66 14.81 -3.86 -8.11
N MET A 67 14.54 -3.60 -9.40
CA MET A 67 13.22 -3.21 -9.86
C MET A 67 12.20 -4.30 -9.58
N SER A 68 12.53 -5.58 -9.79
CA SER A 68 11.61 -6.70 -9.53
C SER A 68 11.24 -6.79 -8.06
N GLN A 69 12.18 -6.64 -7.14
CA GLN A 69 11.90 -6.72 -5.70
C GLN A 69 11.01 -5.56 -5.23
N MET A 70 11.22 -4.36 -5.76
CA MET A 70 10.32 -3.23 -5.54
C MET A 70 8.92 -3.52 -6.10
N PHE A 71 8.85 -4.07 -7.31
CA PHE A 71 7.59 -4.47 -7.95
C PHE A 71 6.88 -5.58 -7.18
N TYR A 72 7.61 -6.56 -6.64
CA TYR A 72 7.08 -7.65 -5.83
C TYR A 72 6.44 -7.10 -4.57
N SER A 73 7.12 -6.23 -3.82
CA SER A 73 6.54 -5.65 -2.59
C SER A 73 5.30 -4.80 -2.88
N LEU A 74 5.32 -4.01 -3.96
CA LEU A 74 4.16 -3.24 -4.44
C LEU A 74 2.99 -4.18 -4.79
N PHE A 75 3.28 -5.22 -5.56
CA PHE A 75 2.29 -6.18 -6.02
C PHE A 75 1.68 -6.98 -4.85
N TYR A 76 2.49 -7.39 -3.87
CA TYR A 76 2.01 -8.04 -2.65
C TYR A 76 1.08 -7.13 -1.84
N GLY A 77 1.44 -5.87 -1.65
CA GLY A 77 0.58 -4.90 -0.97
C GLY A 77 -0.76 -4.70 -1.68
N PHE A 78 -0.73 -4.60 -3.01
CA PHE A 78 -1.94 -4.55 -3.84
C PHE A 78 -2.81 -5.79 -3.67
N CYS A 79 -2.25 -6.99 -3.86
CA CYS A 79 -2.99 -8.25 -3.71
C CYS A 79 -3.58 -8.39 -2.31
N PHE A 80 -2.82 -8.09 -1.26
CA PHE A 80 -3.28 -8.15 0.11
C PHE A 80 -4.44 -7.18 0.37
N GLY A 81 -4.32 -5.95 -0.11
CA GLY A 81 -5.40 -4.96 -0.01
C GLY A 81 -6.68 -5.46 -0.69
N VAL A 82 -6.57 -5.95 -1.93
CA VAL A 82 -7.72 -6.45 -2.71
C VAL A 82 -8.40 -7.60 -1.99
N VAL A 83 -7.63 -8.58 -1.51
CA VAL A 83 -8.16 -9.71 -0.73
C VAL A 83 -8.87 -9.21 0.54
N SER A 84 -8.28 -8.25 1.25
CA SER A 84 -8.88 -7.67 2.46
C SER A 84 -10.23 -7.00 2.18
N VAL A 85 -10.32 -6.20 1.11
CA VAL A 85 -11.59 -5.59 0.67
C VAL A 85 -12.62 -6.65 0.29
N ILE A 86 -12.22 -7.70 -0.45
CA ILE A 86 -13.10 -8.81 -0.84
C ILE A 86 -13.65 -9.53 0.39
N VAL A 87 -12.79 -10.01 1.29
CA VAL A 87 -13.16 -10.77 2.49
C VAL A 87 -14.16 -9.99 3.33
N ILE A 88 -13.85 -8.72 3.60
CA ILE A 88 -14.69 -7.88 4.46
C ILE A 88 -16.02 -7.55 3.79
N ASN A 89 -16.03 -7.35 2.46
CA ASN A 89 -17.26 -7.16 1.70
C ASN A 89 -18.13 -8.44 1.63
N LEU A 90 -17.52 -9.63 1.59
CA LEU A 90 -18.21 -10.93 1.55
C LEU A 90 -18.85 -11.27 2.91
N ILE A 91 -18.13 -11.08 4.01
CA ILE A 91 -18.65 -11.30 5.38
C ILE A 91 -19.94 -10.47 5.60
N ARG A 92 -20.00 -9.27 5.03
CA ARG A 92 -21.13 -8.33 5.21
C ARG A 92 -22.24 -8.46 4.15
N LYS A 93 -22.36 -9.62 3.47
CA LYS A 93 -23.48 -10.07 2.59
C LYS A 93 -24.07 -9.01 1.64
N LYS A 94 -23.27 -8.06 1.11
CA LYS A 94 -23.77 -6.99 0.22
C LYS A 94 -22.94 -6.82 -1.05
N SER A 95 -23.64 -6.39 -2.11
CA SER A 95 -23.28 -6.31 -3.54
C SER A 95 -21.82 -6.53 -3.90
N VAL A 96 -21.60 -7.61 -4.65
CA VAL A 96 -20.32 -7.95 -5.31
C VAL A 96 -19.89 -6.85 -6.29
N TRP A 97 -20.84 -6.13 -6.90
CA TRP A 97 -20.54 -5.09 -7.90
C TRP A 97 -19.69 -3.94 -7.36
N ASN A 98 -19.86 -3.53 -6.10
CA ASN A 98 -19.02 -2.46 -5.53
C ASN A 98 -17.57 -2.91 -5.41
N THR A 99 -17.34 -4.15 -4.99
CA THR A 99 -16.01 -4.74 -4.92
C THR A 99 -15.37 -4.81 -6.30
N VAL A 100 -16.12 -5.26 -7.30
CA VAL A 100 -15.66 -5.34 -8.69
C VAL A 100 -15.30 -3.95 -9.23
N SER A 101 -16.15 -2.93 -9.02
CA SER A 101 -15.87 -1.56 -9.45
C SER A 101 -14.64 -0.97 -8.76
N VAL A 102 -14.43 -1.25 -7.47
CA VAL A 102 -13.24 -0.81 -6.73
C VAL A 102 -11.98 -1.45 -7.28
N VAL A 103 -11.99 -2.77 -7.49
CA VAL A 103 -10.84 -3.49 -8.05
C VAL A 103 -10.51 -2.97 -9.45
N LEU A 104 -11.53 -2.78 -10.31
CA LEU A 104 -11.33 -2.26 -11.66
C LEU A 104 -10.78 -0.83 -11.65
N LEU A 105 -11.36 0.07 -10.85
CA LEU A 105 -10.92 1.45 -10.74
C LEU A 105 -9.49 1.53 -10.18
N TYR A 106 -9.19 0.73 -9.16
CA TYR A 106 -7.86 0.67 -8.60
C TYR A 106 -6.83 0.18 -9.62
N LEU A 107 -7.15 -0.88 -10.38
CA LEU A 107 -6.29 -1.39 -11.44
C LEU A 107 -5.99 -0.32 -12.51
N ILE A 108 -7.01 0.40 -12.97
CA ILE A 108 -6.84 1.49 -13.95
C ILE A 108 -5.90 2.57 -13.39
N LEU A 109 -6.13 3.00 -12.15
CA LEU A 109 -5.30 4.01 -11.47
C LEU A 109 -3.88 3.49 -11.15
N PHE A 110 -3.73 2.20 -10.91
CA PHE A 110 -2.44 1.55 -10.68
C PHE A 110 -1.61 1.50 -11.96
N PHE A 111 -2.17 1.01 -13.07
CA PHE A 111 -1.48 0.94 -14.37
C PHE A 111 -1.13 2.33 -14.93
N THR A 112 -1.96 3.34 -14.68
CA THR A 112 -1.67 4.73 -15.06
C THR A 112 -0.61 5.38 -14.17
N GLY A 113 -0.17 4.70 -13.10
CA GLY A 113 0.78 5.24 -12.15
C GLY A 113 0.20 6.36 -11.26
N ALA A 114 -1.11 6.56 -11.24
CA ALA A 114 -1.77 7.56 -10.40
C ALA A 114 -1.55 7.28 -8.90
N PHE A 115 -1.32 6.01 -8.53
CA PHE A 115 -0.94 5.59 -7.18
C PHE A 115 0.56 5.52 -6.93
N LYS A 116 1.41 5.92 -7.89
CA LYS A 116 2.82 6.27 -7.65
C LYS A 116 2.91 7.58 -6.86
N ASN A 117 1.99 7.77 -5.93
CA ASN A 117 1.74 8.98 -5.17
C ASN A 117 2.85 9.11 -4.13
N ARG A 118 3.97 9.69 -4.59
CA ARG A 118 5.01 10.27 -3.74
C ARG A 118 4.42 11.13 -2.63
N ILE A 119 3.23 11.72 -2.81
CA ILE A 119 2.59 12.59 -1.81
C ILE A 119 2.16 11.80 -0.57
N LEU A 120 1.35 10.75 -0.74
CA LEU A 120 0.86 9.97 0.41
C LEU A 120 2.02 9.27 1.13
N ASP A 121 2.92 8.67 0.35
CA ASP A 121 4.12 8.01 0.87
C ASP A 121 5.06 9.01 1.59
N SER A 122 5.30 10.20 1.01
CA SER A 122 6.11 11.26 1.64
C SER A 122 5.48 11.81 2.91
N LEU A 123 4.15 12.00 2.94
CA LEU A 123 3.44 12.47 4.13
C LEU A 123 3.57 11.47 5.28
N ILE A 124 3.30 10.19 5.02
CA ILE A 124 3.35 9.16 6.06
C ILE A 124 4.81 8.92 6.50
N TYR A 125 5.76 8.96 5.57
CA TYR A 125 7.18 8.85 5.91
C TYR A 125 7.70 10.04 6.73
N SER A 126 7.28 11.25 6.38
CA SER A 126 7.60 12.46 7.15
C SER A 126 7.09 12.33 8.59
N PHE A 127 5.91 11.74 8.78
CA PHE A 127 5.38 11.44 10.11
C PHE A 127 6.28 10.46 10.88
N GLY A 128 6.71 9.36 10.26
CA GLY A 128 7.62 8.41 10.91
C GLY A 128 8.97 9.03 11.31
N ARG A 129 9.51 9.96 10.50
CA ARG A 129 10.76 10.67 10.83
C ARG A 129 10.65 11.61 12.04
N LEU A 130 9.44 12.02 12.43
CA LEU A 130 9.25 12.79 13.68
C LEU A 130 9.58 11.96 14.92
N PHE A 131 9.45 10.63 14.85
CA PHE A 131 9.67 9.75 16.00
C PHE A 131 11.07 9.14 16.05
N SER A 132 11.73 8.98 14.91
CA SER A 132 13.09 8.43 14.84
C SER A 132 13.80 8.83 13.55
N GLU A 133 15.08 9.18 13.67
CA GLU A 133 15.97 9.38 12.52
C GLU A 133 16.48 8.07 11.93
N LYS A 134 16.53 6.99 12.73
CA LYS A 134 16.91 5.66 12.24
C LYS A 134 15.88 5.16 11.24
N ILE A 135 16.35 4.78 10.05
CA ILE A 135 15.52 4.39 8.91
C ILE A 135 14.61 3.22 9.25
N GLY A 136 15.13 2.20 9.95
CA GLY A 136 14.33 1.04 10.35
C GLY A 136 13.15 1.43 11.25
N ILE A 137 13.42 2.08 12.37
CA ILE A 137 12.38 2.46 13.35
C ILE A 137 11.36 3.42 12.72
N SER A 138 11.83 4.38 11.92
CA SER A 138 10.97 5.33 11.21
C SER A 138 10.00 4.62 10.26
N ASN A 139 10.49 3.68 9.45
CA ASN A 139 9.66 2.90 8.53
C ASN A 139 8.71 1.93 9.27
N LEU A 140 9.13 1.36 10.39
CA LEU A 140 8.26 0.51 11.22
C LEU A 140 7.07 1.31 11.75
N ILE A 141 7.31 2.46 12.38
CA ILE A 141 6.26 3.34 12.90
C ILE A 141 5.33 3.80 11.75
N THR A 142 5.93 4.24 10.64
CA THR A 142 5.20 4.62 9.42
C THR A 142 4.25 3.52 8.96
N SER A 143 4.75 2.28 8.85
CA SER A 143 3.95 1.13 8.40
C SER A 143 2.81 0.79 9.37
N GLN A 144 3.04 0.86 10.69
CA GLN A 144 2.00 0.60 11.68
C GLN A 144 0.91 1.67 11.66
N VAL A 145 1.29 2.94 11.56
CA VAL A 145 0.34 4.06 11.48
C VAL A 145 -0.50 3.97 10.19
N ALA A 146 0.15 3.73 9.05
CA ALA A 146 -0.54 3.54 7.77
C ALA A 146 -1.51 2.36 7.83
N LEU A 147 -1.12 1.25 8.48
CA LEU A 147 -1.97 0.06 8.64
C LEU A 147 -3.22 0.38 9.47
N LEU A 148 -3.07 1.09 10.59
CA LEU A 148 -4.20 1.50 11.42
C LEU A 148 -5.17 2.40 10.63
N ILE A 149 -4.65 3.38 9.89
CA ILE A 149 -5.48 4.25 9.05
C ILE A 149 -6.18 3.46 7.94
N ALA A 150 -5.48 2.52 7.28
CA ALA A 150 -6.06 1.65 6.25
C ALA A 150 -7.25 0.85 6.82
N LEU A 151 -7.06 0.21 7.98
CA LEU A 151 -8.11 -0.55 8.66
C LEU A 151 -9.30 0.32 9.06
N VAL A 152 -9.05 1.53 9.56
CA VAL A 152 -10.12 2.49 9.92
C VAL A 152 -10.90 2.92 8.68
N LEU A 153 -10.23 3.28 7.58
CA LEU A 153 -10.90 3.66 6.33
C LEU A 153 -11.72 2.51 5.76
N LEU A 154 -11.17 1.30 5.81
CA LEU A 154 -11.86 0.12 5.34
C LEU A 154 -13.09 -0.17 6.21
N TRP A 155 -12.99 -0.04 7.53
CA TRP A 155 -14.12 -0.11 8.45
C TRP A 155 -15.18 0.96 8.17
N LEU A 156 -14.77 2.21 7.93
CA LEU A 156 -15.68 3.29 7.55
C LEU A 156 -16.39 3.01 6.21
N SER A 157 -15.68 2.40 5.26
CA SER A 157 -16.27 1.97 3.97
C SER A 157 -17.38 0.94 4.19
N VAL A 158 -17.21 0.02 5.14
CA VAL A 158 -18.22 -0.98 5.51
C VAL A 158 -19.42 -0.30 6.15
N LYS A 159 -19.22 0.63 7.09
CA LYS A 159 -20.33 1.38 7.70
C LYS A 159 -21.10 2.22 6.67
N GLU A 160 -20.41 2.80 5.69
CA GLU A 160 -21.06 3.51 4.59
C GLU A 160 -21.86 2.55 3.71
N LYS A 161 -21.31 1.36 3.42
CA LYS A 161 -22.01 0.27 2.71
C LYS A 161 -23.29 -0.10 3.45
N GLU A 162 -23.25 -0.27 4.77
CA GLU A 162 -24.45 -0.62 5.52
C GLU A 162 -25.54 0.44 5.40
N ARG A 163 -25.18 1.74 5.45
CA ARG A 163 -26.11 2.86 5.26
C ARG A 163 -26.74 2.90 3.87
N VAL A 164 -25.92 2.82 2.81
CA VAL A 164 -26.37 2.90 1.42
C VAL A 164 -27.41 1.82 1.09
N TYR A 165 -27.29 0.63 1.68
CA TYR A 165 -28.19 -0.49 1.42
C TYR A 165 -29.29 -0.68 2.48
N LYS A 166 -29.35 0.15 3.53
CA LYS A 166 -30.48 0.19 4.48
C LYS A 166 -31.54 1.22 4.04
N ASN A 167 -31.08 2.36 3.54
CA ASN A 167 -31.88 3.23 2.66
C ASN A 167 -32.03 2.55 1.30
#